data_AF-A7UBX5-F1
#
_entry.id   AF-A7UBX5-F1
#
_cell.length_a   1.000
_cell.length_b   1.000
_cell.length_c   1.000
_cell.angle_alpha   90.00
_cell.angle_beta   90.00
_cell.angle_gamma   90.00
#
_symmetry.space_group_name_H-M   'P 1'
#
loop_
_entity.id
_entity.type
_entity.pdbx_description
1 polymer ?
#
loop_
_entity_poly.entity_id
_entity_poly.type
_entity_poly.pdbx_seq_one_letter_code
_entity_poly.pdbx_strand_id
1 'polypeptide(L)' 'GCGEQNMITMAPSVIATTYLDATGQWERIGVNRREDAIKNIKQGYVQQLVYRKTDGSYAAFKNRPASTWLTAFV' A
#
# COMPACT_ATOMS: atom_id res chain seq x y z
N GLY A 1 -13.76 -0.46 3.58
CA GLY A 1 -13.36 0.44 2.48
C GLY A 1 -13.35 -0.31 1.17
N CYS A 2 -12.80 0.30 0.12
CA CYS A 2 -12.60 -0.31 -1.21
C CYS A 2 -11.09 -0.42 -1.52
N GLY A 3 -10.71 -1.13 -2.58
CA GLY A 3 -9.31 -1.30 -2.99
C GLY A 3 -8.62 0.02 -3.34
N GLU A 4 -9.35 1.01 -3.86
CA GLU A 4 -8.80 2.35 -4.13
C GLU A 4 -8.50 3.11 -2.83
N GLN A 5 -9.41 3.06 -1.85
CA GLN A 5 -9.20 3.67 -0.54
C GLN A 5 -8.02 3.06 0.21
N ASN A 6 -7.82 1.75 0.07
CA ASN A 6 -6.67 1.08 0.67
C ASN A 6 -5.36 1.52 0.01
N MET A 7 -5.34 1.73 -1.31
CA MET A 7 -4.17 2.30 -2.00
C MET A 7 -3.93 3.77 -1.64
N ILE A 8 -4.97 4.57 -1.42
CA ILE A 8 -4.85 5.98 -1.00
C ILE A 8 -4.08 6.10 0.32
N THR A 9 -4.22 5.15 1.25
CA THR A 9 -3.51 5.18 2.53
C THR A 9 -2.16 4.46 2.48
N MET A 10 -2.07 3.36 1.72
CA MET A 10 -0.85 2.56 1.63
C MET A 10 0.23 3.23 0.79
N ALA A 11 -0.09 3.79 -0.38
CA ALA A 11 0.90 4.32 -1.30
C ALA A 11 1.75 5.46 -0.70
N PRO A 12 1.18 6.48 -0.02
CA PRO A 12 1.98 7.49 0.66
C PRO A 12 2.90 6.90 1.74
N SER A 13 2.44 5.88 2.46
CA SER A 13 3.23 5.20 3.49
C SER A 13 4.45 4.49 2.89
N VAL A 14 4.26 3.81 1.75
CA VAL A 14 5.36 3.16 1.01
C VAL A 14 6.36 4.19 0.48
N ILE A 15 5.87 5.27 -0.15
CA ILE A 15 6.71 6.34 -0.71
C ILE A 15 7.53 7.01 0.39
N ALA A 16 6.89 7.40 1.50
CA ALA A 16 7.57 8.04 2.63
C ALA A 16 8.63 7.11 3.25
N THR A 17 8.29 5.84 3.47
CA THR A 17 9.23 4.83 4.00
C THR A 17 10.43 4.67 3.07
N THR A 18 10.19 4.58 1.76
CA THR A 18 11.26 4.45 0.74
C THR A 18 12.16 5.69 0.72
N TYR A 19 11.58 6.89 0.81
CA TYR A 19 12.35 8.13 0.87
C TYR A 19 13.24 8.20 2.12
N LEU A 20 12.70 7.84 3.28
CA LEU A 20 13.43 7.85 4.54
C LEU A 20 14.53 6.80 4.58
N ASP A 21 14.28 5.61 4.02
CA ASP A 21 15.29 4.56 3.84
C ASP A 21 16.42 5.05 2.91
N ALA A 22 16.08 5.64 1.76
CA ALA A 22 17.07 6.12 0.79
C ALA A 22 17.92 7.29 1.29
N THR A 23 17.37 8.12 2.19
CA THR A 23 18.06 9.31 2.71
C THR A 23 18.65 9.12 4.11
N GLY A 24 18.45 7.95 4.73
CA GLY A 24 18.92 7.68 6.10
C GLY A 24 18.29 8.58 7.17
N GLN A 25 17.10 9.12 6.93
CA GLN A 25 16.50 10.18 7.77
C GLN A 25 15.66 9.66 8.97
N TRP A 26 15.64 8.36 9.22
CA TRP A 26 14.84 7.77 10.32
C TRP A 26 15.23 8.29 11.71
N GLU A 27 16.51 8.58 11.95
CA GLU A 27 16.99 9.11 13.23
C GLU A 27 16.34 10.46 13.58
N ARG A 28 15.98 11.27 12.57
CA ARG A 28 15.36 12.59 12.77
C ARG A 28 13.91 12.52 13.25
N ILE A 29 13.23 11.41 12.99
CA ILE A 29 11.81 11.23 13.30
C ILE A 29 11.55 10.12 14.33
N GLY A 30 12.59 9.34 14.68
CA GLY A 30 12.56 8.23 15.62
C GLY A 30 12.72 6.88 14.92
N VAL A 31 13.82 6.17 15.22
CA VAL A 31 14.22 4.90 14.56
C VAL A 31 13.12 3.83 14.66
N ASN A 32 12.41 3.77 15.79
CA ASN A 32 11.32 2.80 16.02
C ASN A 32 10.15 2.98 15.03
N ARG A 33 9.96 4.18 14.47
CA ARG A 33 8.88 4.45 13.50
C ARG A 33 9.04 3.66 12.21
N ARG A 34 10.25 3.23 11.88
CA ARG A 34 10.51 2.40 10.70
C ARG A 34 9.78 1.06 10.79
N GLU A 35 9.85 0.42 11.94
CA GLU A 35 9.20 -0.88 12.16
C GLU A 35 7.68 -0.76 12.09
N ASP A 36 7.11 0.29 12.70
CA ASP A 36 5.69 0.59 12.61
C ASP A 36 5.23 0.87 11.17
N ALA A 37 6.03 1.63 10.40
CA ALA A 37 5.75 1.90 9.00
C ALA A 37 5.71 0.60 8.18
N ILE A 38 6.71 -0.28 8.35
CA ILE A 38 6.76 -1.58 7.68
C ILE A 38 5.56 -2.45 8.09
N LYS A 39 5.20 -2.48 9.37
CA LYS A 39 4.03 -3.22 9.86
C LYS A 39 2.74 -2.73 9.21
N ASN A 40 2.55 -1.40 9.12
CA ASN A 40 1.38 -0.80 8.49
C ASN A 40 1.32 -1.09 6.99
N ILE A 41 2.47 -1.03 6.28
CA ILE A 41 2.56 -1.41 4.86
C ILE A 41 2.18 -2.87 4.65
N LYS A 42 2.72 -3.79 5.46
CA LYS A 42 2.36 -5.22 5.39
C LYS A 42 0.87 -5.45 5.60
N GLN A 43 0.28 -4.75 6.56
CA GLN A 43 -1.16 -4.81 6.81
C GLN A 43 -1.97 -4.32 5.61
N GLY A 44 -1.59 -3.17 5.03
CA GLY A 44 -2.23 -2.62 3.83
C GLY A 44 -2.11 -3.55 2.62
N TYR A 45 -0.96 -4.21 2.45
CA TYR A 45 -0.73 -5.20 1.39
C TYR A 45 -1.68 -6.39 1.52
N VAL A 46 -1.78 -6.98 2.72
CA VAL A 46 -2.72 -8.09 2.98
C VAL A 46 -4.16 -7.67 2.74
N GLN A 47 -4.54 -6.44 3.13
CA GLN A 47 -5.86 -5.88 2.85
C GLN A 47 -6.09 -5.67 1.35
N GLN A 48 -5.06 -5.31 0.57
CA GLN A 48 -5.18 -5.10 -0.87
C GLN A 48 -5.41 -6.39 -1.63
N LEU A 49 -4.81 -7.51 -1.18
CA LEU A 49 -4.98 -8.82 -1.81
C LEU A 49 -6.44 -9.29 -1.86
N VAL A 50 -7.29 -8.80 -0.97
CA VAL A 50 -8.73 -9.08 -0.93
C VAL A 50 -9.45 -8.60 -2.20
N TYR A 51 -8.88 -7.64 -2.93
CA TYR A 51 -9.41 -7.06 -4.16
C TYR A 51 -8.76 -7.60 -5.44
N ARG A 52 -7.82 -8.55 -5.31
CA ARG A 52 -7.16 -9.22 -6.43
C ARG A 52 -8.09 -10.28 -7.02
N LYS A 53 -8.23 -10.28 -8.35
CA LYS A 53 -8.97 -11.28 -9.13
C LYS A 53 -8.06 -12.45 -9.52
N THR A 54 -8.68 -13.51 -10.03
CA THR A 54 -7.99 -14.75 -10.46
C THR A 54 -7.00 -14.53 -11.60
N ASP A 55 -7.27 -13.56 -12.48
CA ASP A 55 -6.37 -13.13 -13.56
C ASP A 55 -5.25 -12.19 -13.08
N GLY A 56 -5.20 -11.89 -11.78
CA GLY A 56 -4.22 -10.98 -11.18
C GLY A 56 -4.60 -9.50 -11.22
N SER A 57 -5.70 -9.13 -11.88
CA SER A 57 -6.18 -7.75 -11.92
C SER A 57 -6.81 -7.31 -10.59
N TYR A 58 -6.89 -6.00 -10.36
CA TYR A 58 -7.49 -5.43 -9.14
C TYR A 58 -8.77 -4.67 -9.46
N ALA A 59 -9.75 -4.76 -8.55
CA ALA A 59 -11.02 -4.03 -8.63
C ALA A 59 -11.24 -3.16 -7.40
N ALA A 60 -11.97 -2.05 -7.54
CA ALA A 60 -12.31 -1.22 -6.37
C ALA A 60 -13.12 -2.02 -5.33
N PHE A 61 -14.02 -2.89 -5.79
CA PHE A 61 -14.78 -3.82 -4.94
C PHE A 61 -14.77 -5.21 -5.56
N LYS A 62 -14.87 -6.27 -4.76
CA LYS A 62 -14.82 -7.67 -5.24
C LYS A 62 -15.81 -7.99 -6.35
N ASN A 63 -17.00 -7.41 -6.29
CA ASN A 63 -18.10 -7.61 -7.23
C ASN A 63 -18.08 -6.64 -8.42
N ARG A 64 -17.06 -5.79 -8.56
CA ARG A 64 -16.93 -4.89 -9.71
C ARG A 64 -15.97 -5.45 -10.76
N PRO A 65 -16.07 -5.00 -12.02
CA PRO A 65 -15.03 -5.21 -13.02
C PRO A 65 -13.67 -4.72 -12.53
N ALA A 66 -12.61 -5.30 -13.08
CA ALA A 66 -11.25 -4.85 -12.81
C ALA A 66 -11.04 -3.42 -13.35
N SER A 67 -10.15 -2.68 -12.69
CA SER A 67 -9.72 -1.36 -13.16
C SER A 67 -8.29 -1.47 -13.65
N THR A 68 -8.06 -1.10 -14.91
CA THR A 68 -6.71 -1.04 -15.50
C THR A 68 -5.81 -0.11 -14.69
N TRP A 69 -6.34 1.05 -14.28
CA TRP A 69 -5.58 2.03 -13.51
C TRP A 69 -5.21 1.52 -12.12
N LEU A 70 -6.18 0.94 -11.39
CA LEU A 70 -5.91 0.37 -10.07
C LEU A 70 -4.94 -0.80 -10.16
N THR A 71 -5.07 -1.64 -11.18
CA THR A 71 -4.17 -2.77 -11.40
C THR A 71 -2.73 -2.32 -11.67
N ALA A 72 -2.55 -1.26 -12.45
CA ALA A 72 -1.23 -0.70 -12.73
C ALA A 72 -0.60 0.03 -11.54
N PHE A 73 -1.43 0.54 -10.62
CA PHE A 73 -0.98 1.30 -9.46
C PHE A 73 -0.59 0.42 -8.27
N VAL A 74 -1.17 -0.78 -8.16
CA VAL A 74 -0.85 -1.78 -7.12
C VAL A 74 0.44 -2.50 -7.45
#